data_AF-A0A1Z9I0E5-F1
#
_entry.id   AF-A0A1Z9I0E5-F1
#
_cell.length_a   1.000
_cell.length_b   1.000
_cell.length_c   1.000
_cell.angle_alpha   90.00
_cell.angle_beta   90.00
_cell.angle_gamma   90.00
#
_symmetry.space_group_name_H-M   'P 1'
#
loop_
_entity.id
_entity.type
_entity.pdbx_description
1 polymer ?
#
loop_
_entity_poly.entity_id
_entity_poly.type
_entity_poly.pdbx_seq_one_letter_code
_entity_poly.pdbx_strand_id
1 'polypeptide(L)'
;MDIRFGNTIYRNVSVNRLKPIDEASHSHPRSGKELDDKKKKRNKMTKEIAEQKLNLFLEKNVPTNPAKWSYYKSQAKKKFDVYPSAYANAWAAKQYKAAGGGWRKTKG
;
A
#
# COMPACT_ATOMS: atom_id res chain seq x y z
N MET A 1 38.55 -22.08 29.11
CA MET A 1 37.92 -20.82 29.57
C MET A 1 36.42 -21.06 29.58
N ASP A 2 35.71 -20.57 30.60
CA ASP A 2 34.24 -20.64 30.63
C ASP A 2 33.67 -19.37 30.01
N ILE A 3 32.72 -19.52 29.09
CA ILE A 3 32.12 -18.38 28.37
C ILE A 3 30.64 -18.31 28.73
N ARG A 4 30.16 -17.12 29.10
CA ARG A 4 28.73 -16.86 29.33
C ARG A 4 28.12 -16.15 28.13
N PHE A 5 27.00 -16.67 27.64
CA PHE A 5 26.15 -16.00 26.66
C PHE A 5 24.72 -15.99 27.20
N GLY A 6 24.23 -14.82 27.59
CA GLY A 6 22.96 -14.71 28.33
C GLY A 6 22.99 -15.52 29.64
N ASN A 7 21.96 -16.33 29.86
CA ASN A 7 21.83 -17.18 31.05
C ASN A 7 22.54 -18.55 30.92
N THR A 8 23.18 -18.83 29.79
CA THR A 8 23.83 -20.12 29.54
C THR A 8 25.33 -20.01 29.77
N ILE A 9 25.88 -20.93 30.57
CA ILE A 9 27.32 -21.00 30.85
C ILE A 9 27.89 -22.20 30.09
N TYR A 10 28.78 -21.94 29.13
CA TYR A 10 29.52 -22.96 28.41
C TYR A 10 30.85 -23.20 29.12
N ARG A 11 30.97 -24.36 29.76
CA ARG A 11 32.16 -24.73 30.53
C ARG A 11 33.22 -25.39 29.65
N ASN A 12 34.49 -25.15 29.97
CA ASN A 12 35.65 -25.80 29.34
C ASN A 12 35.81 -25.54 27.82
N VAL A 13 35.43 -24.35 27.35
CA VAL A 13 35.66 -23.95 25.95
C VAL A 13 37.15 -23.68 25.74
N SER A 14 37.72 -24.32 24.71
CA SER A 14 39.11 -24.11 24.27
C SER A 14 39.12 -23.49 22.88
N VAL A 15 39.68 -22.28 22.75
CA VAL A 15 39.76 -21.54 21.48
C VAL A 15 40.74 -22.18 20.49
N ASN A 16 41.64 -23.04 20.95
CA ASN A 16 42.67 -23.70 20.13
C ASN A 16 42.16 -24.92 19.36
N ARG A 17 40.85 -25.22 19.39
CA ARG A 17 40.24 -26.37 18.71
C ARG A 17 39.07 -25.98 17.79
N LEU A 18 38.98 -24.70 17.43
CA LEU A 18 38.03 -24.25 16.42
C LEU A 18 38.67 -24.51 15.05
N LYS A 19 38.17 -25.52 14.33
CA LYS A 19 38.41 -25.55 12.88
C LYS A 19 37.79 -24.28 12.33
N PRO A 20 38.49 -23.48 11.51
CA PRO A 20 37.87 -22.34 10.85
C PRO A 20 36.66 -22.88 10.09
N ILE A 21 35.47 -22.48 10.54
CA ILE A 21 34.25 -22.70 9.79
C ILE A 21 34.40 -21.82 8.55
N ASP A 22 34.59 -22.45 7.42
CA ASP A 22 34.52 -21.78 6.14
C ASP A 22 33.15 -21.12 6.04
N GLU A 23 33.11 -19.80 5.94
CA GLU A 23 31.87 -19.02 5.91
C GLU A 23 30.92 -19.50 4.79
N ALA A 24 31.49 -20.13 3.75
CA ALA A 24 30.78 -20.79 2.66
C ALA A 24 29.93 -22.00 3.09
N SER A 25 30.31 -22.75 4.14
CA SER A 25 29.56 -23.93 4.60
C SER A 25 28.28 -23.58 5.37
N HIS A 26 28.12 -22.31 5.76
CA HIS A 26 26.95 -21.82 6.51
C HIS A 26 25.85 -21.26 5.60
N SER A 27 26.00 -21.40 4.28
CA SER A 27 24.96 -21.08 3.30
C SER A 27 24.20 -22.34 2.90
N HIS A 28 23.05 -22.61 3.54
CA HIS A 28 22.14 -23.65 3.06
C HIS A 28 21.36 -23.12 1.84
N PRO A 29 21.48 -23.75 0.65
CA PRO A 29 20.67 -23.38 -0.51
C PRO A 29 19.19 -23.63 -0.18
N ARG A 30 18.35 -22.64 -0.44
CA ARG A 30 16.89 -22.80 -0.29
C ARG A 30 16.42 -23.92 -1.21
N SER A 31 15.63 -24.84 -0.66
CA SER A 31 14.99 -25.87 -1.46
C SER A 31 14.06 -25.25 -2.52
N GLY A 32 13.87 -25.92 -3.66
CA GLY A 32 12.96 -25.43 -4.72
C GLY A 32 11.56 -25.12 -4.17
N LYS A 33 11.07 -25.93 -3.23
CA LYS A 33 9.80 -25.72 -2.53
C LYS A 33 9.76 -24.40 -1.76
N GLU A 34 10.83 -24.05 -1.04
CA GLU A 34 10.92 -22.78 -0.30
C GLU A 34 10.94 -21.57 -1.25
N LEU A 35 11.62 -21.70 -2.41
CA LEU A 35 11.63 -20.66 -3.44
C LEU A 35 10.24 -20.46 -4.05
N ASP A 36 9.53 -21.55 -4.33
CA ASP A 36 8.17 -21.52 -4.88
C ASP A 36 7.15 -20.92 -3.89
N ASP A 37 7.23 -21.31 -2.62
CA ASP A 37 6.39 -20.74 -1.56
C ASP A 37 6.64 -19.24 -1.39
N LYS A 38 7.90 -18.81 -1.45
CA LYS A 38 8.28 -17.39 -1.38
C LYS A 38 7.80 -16.62 -2.61
N LYS A 39 7.86 -17.21 -3.81
CA LYS A 39 7.32 -16.63 -5.05
C LYS A 39 5.80 -16.50 -4.99
N LYS A 40 5.10 -17.52 -4.50
CA LYS A 40 3.64 -17.51 -4.30
C LYS A 40 3.22 -16.43 -3.30
N LYS A 41 3.94 -16.31 -2.18
CA LYS A 41 3.70 -15.27 -1.16
C LYS A 41 3.93 -13.87 -1.71
N ARG A 42 5.01 -13.66 -2.48
CA ARG A 42 5.27 -12.39 -3.18
C ARG A 42 4.16 -12.04 -4.17
N ASN A 43 3.73 -12.99 -5.00
CA ASN A 43 2.66 -12.77 -5.97
C ASN A 43 1.30 -12.49 -5.30
N LYS A 44 1.03 -13.10 -4.15
CA LYS A 44 -0.16 -12.80 -3.35
C LYS A 44 -0.10 -11.36 -2.81
N MET A 45 1.03 -10.97 -2.22
CA MET A 45 1.25 -9.61 -1.73
C MET A 45 1.14 -8.56 -2.83
N THR A 46 1.69 -8.81 -4.03
CA THR A 46 1.58 -7.86 -5.15
C THR A 46 0.15 -7.73 -5.66
N LYS A 47 -0.63 -8.82 -5.68
CA LYS A 47 -2.06 -8.76 -6.00
C LYS A 47 -2.85 -7.95 -4.98
N GLU A 48 -2.65 -8.20 -3.68
CA GLU A 48 -3.32 -7.43 -2.62
C GLU A 48 -3.00 -5.93 -2.69
N ILE A 49 -1.73 -5.57 -2.97
CA ILE A 49 -1.34 -4.17 -3.17
C ILE A 49 -1.99 -3.57 -4.42
N ALA A 50 -2.07 -4.33 -5.52
CA ALA A 50 -2.73 -3.88 -6.73
C ALA A 50 -4.23 -3.66 -6.52
N GLU A 51 -4.90 -4.56 -5.80
CA GLU A 51 -6.31 -4.46 -5.42
C GLU A 51 -6.56 -3.27 -4.49
N GLN A 52 -5.70 -3.02 -3.50
CA GLN A 52 -5.77 -1.84 -2.64
C GLN A 52 -5.61 -0.53 -3.45
N LYS A 53 -4.66 -0.51 -4.39
CA LYS A 53 -4.47 0.64 -5.28
C LYS A 53 -5.68 0.85 -6.19
N LEU A 54 -6.23 -0.22 -6.77
CA LEU A 54 -7.44 -0.14 -7.58
C LEU A 54 -8.64 0.34 -6.75
N ASN A 55 -8.80 -0.15 -5.52
CA ASN A 55 -9.85 0.29 -4.61
C ASN A 55 -9.73 1.78 -4.26
N LEU A 56 -8.53 2.37 -4.20
CA LEU A 56 -8.37 3.81 -3.99
C LEU A 56 -8.96 4.65 -5.15
N PHE A 57 -8.92 4.12 -6.38
CA PHE A 57 -9.50 4.78 -7.56
C PHE A 57 -10.98 4.43 -7.78
N LEU A 58 -11.38 3.22 -7.38
CA LEU A 58 -12.75 2.71 -7.54
C LEU A 58 -13.67 3.01 -6.35
N GLU A 59 -13.13 3.46 -5.21
CA GLU A 59 -13.92 3.92 -4.06
C GLU A 59 -14.83 5.06 -4.52
N LYS A 60 -16.13 4.75 -4.65
CA LYS A 60 -17.13 5.68 -5.17
C LYS A 60 -17.21 6.88 -4.24
N ASN A 61 -16.74 8.02 -4.74
CA ASN A 61 -16.92 9.29 -4.07
C ASN A 61 -18.28 9.87 -4.46
N VAL A 62 -19.20 9.93 -3.50
CA VAL A 62 -20.57 10.38 -3.71
C VAL A 62 -20.76 11.78 -3.11
N PRO A 63 -21.33 12.74 -3.86
CA PRO A 63 -21.63 14.06 -3.32
C PRO A 63 -22.64 13.94 -2.16
N THR A 64 -22.38 14.63 -1.04
CA THR A 64 -23.32 14.70 0.10
C THR A 64 -24.70 15.19 -0.31
N ASN A 65 -24.77 16.09 -1.30
CA ASN A 65 -26.00 16.57 -1.89
C ASN A 65 -25.90 16.47 -3.43
N PRO A 66 -26.42 15.38 -4.03
CA PRO A 66 -26.32 15.15 -5.47
C PRO A 66 -27.08 16.18 -6.30
N ALA A 67 -28.19 16.72 -5.79
CA ALA A 67 -28.98 17.75 -6.48
C ALA A 67 -28.18 19.06 -6.65
N LYS A 68 -27.53 19.52 -5.57
CA LYS A 68 -26.64 20.69 -5.62
C LYS A 68 -25.44 20.45 -6.55
N TRP A 69 -24.84 19.26 -6.51
CA TRP A 69 -23.74 18.92 -7.43
C TRP A 69 -24.17 18.96 -8.90
N SER A 70 -25.33 18.40 -9.22
CA SER A 70 -25.91 18.43 -10.57
C SER A 70 -26.19 19.87 -11.03
N TYR A 71 -26.74 20.70 -10.15
CA TYR A 71 -26.98 22.11 -10.42
C TYR A 71 -25.69 22.84 -10.80
N TYR A 72 -24.62 22.77 -10.00
CA TYR A 72 -23.37 23.44 -10.32
C TYR A 72 -22.63 22.84 -11.52
N LYS A 73 -22.80 21.54 -11.78
CA LYS A 73 -22.33 20.91 -13.01
C LYS A 73 -23.00 21.52 -14.24
N SER A 74 -24.31 21.76 -14.19
CA SER A 74 -25.04 22.42 -15.27
C SER A 74 -24.58 23.87 -15.48
N GLN A 75 -24.30 24.58 -14.39
CA GLN A 75 -23.78 25.96 -14.45
C GLN A 75 -22.37 26.00 -15.05
N ALA A 76 -21.53 24.99 -14.75
CA ALA A 76 -20.20 24.89 -15.33
C ALA A 76 -20.26 24.65 -16.84
N LYS A 77 -21.16 23.78 -17.31
CA LYS A 77 -21.41 23.56 -18.74
C LYS A 77 -21.89 24.81 -19.49
N LYS A 78 -22.59 25.72 -18.80
CA LYS A 78 -23.02 27.00 -19.37
C LYS A 78 -21.91 28.05 -19.37
N LYS A 79 -21.06 28.04 -18.34
CA LYS A 79 -19.99 29.03 -18.14
C LYS A 79 -18.76 28.74 -18.98
N PHE A 80 -18.46 27.47 -19.20
CA PHE A 80 -17.29 27.03 -19.94
C PHE A 80 -17.74 26.36 -21.23
N ASP A 81 -17.16 26.82 -22.34
CA ASP A 81 -17.42 26.26 -23.67
C ASP A 81 -17.00 24.78 -23.76
N VAL A 82 -15.89 24.42 -23.11
CA VAL A 82 -15.38 23.04 -23.06
C VAL A 82 -15.66 22.38 -21.71
N TYR A 83 -16.56 21.38 -21.72
CA TYR A 83 -16.85 20.50 -20.58
C TYR A 83 -16.86 19.01 -21.01
N PRO A 84 -16.19 18.11 -20.29
CA PRO A 84 -15.42 18.32 -19.06
C PRO A 84 -14.00 18.86 -19.34
N SER A 85 -13.65 19.99 -18.72
CA SER A 85 -12.28 20.50 -18.65
C SER A 85 -11.81 20.55 -17.21
N ALA A 86 -10.49 20.55 -16.98
CA ALA A 86 -9.92 20.64 -15.63
C ALA A 86 -10.43 21.89 -14.89
N TYR A 87 -10.47 23.03 -15.59
CA TYR A 87 -10.90 24.30 -15.01
C TYR A 87 -12.42 24.34 -14.75
N ALA A 88 -13.24 23.81 -15.65
CA ALA A 88 -14.69 23.72 -15.43
C ALA A 88 -15.06 22.79 -14.28
N ASN A 89 -14.38 21.64 -14.17
CA ASN A 89 -14.59 20.70 -13.07
C ASN A 89 -14.13 21.29 -11.72
N ALA A 90 -12.97 21.97 -11.69
CA ALA A 90 -12.49 22.66 -10.49
C ALA A 90 -13.45 23.77 -10.06
N TRP A 91 -13.97 24.55 -11.00
CA TRP A 91 -14.96 25.59 -10.72
C TRP A 91 -16.25 25.00 -10.15
N ALA A 92 -16.81 23.96 -10.77
CA ALA A 92 -18.02 23.29 -10.27
C ALA A 92 -17.83 22.76 -8.84
N ALA A 93 -16.68 22.13 -8.57
CA ALA A 93 -16.34 21.61 -7.25
C ALA A 93 -16.17 22.73 -6.21
N LYS A 94 -15.53 23.85 -6.59
CA LYS A 94 -15.37 25.02 -5.72
C LYS A 94 -16.72 25.62 -5.33
N GLN A 95 -17.63 25.80 -6.29
CA GLN A 95 -18.97 26.34 -6.03
C GLN A 95 -19.81 25.38 -5.20
N TYR A 96 -19.79 24.08 -5.53
CA TYR A 96 -20.48 23.06 -4.75
C TYR A 96 -20.00 23.05 -3.29
N LYS A 97 -18.69 23.13 -3.05
CA LYS A 97 -18.12 23.21 -1.70
C LYS A 97 -18.53 24.49 -0.96
N ALA A 98 -18.52 25.64 -1.64
CA ALA A 98 -18.97 26.91 -1.08
C ALA A 98 -20.46 26.89 -0.68
N ALA A 99 -21.30 26.15 -1.42
CA ALA A 99 -22.72 25.96 -1.13
C ALA A 99 -23.03 24.92 -0.02
N GLY A 100 -22.01 24.54 0.76
CA GLY A 100 -22.09 23.52 1.81
C GLY A 100 -22.10 22.09 1.28
N GLY A 101 -21.75 21.88 0.01
CA GLY A 101 -21.58 20.57 -0.59
C GLY A 101 -20.29 19.90 -0.13
N GLY A 102 -20.35 18.60 0.10
CA GLY A 102 -19.21 17.79 0.50
C GLY A 102 -19.15 16.49 -0.28
N TRP A 103 -18.14 15.70 0.04
CA TRP A 103 -17.84 14.43 -0.58
C TRP A 103 -17.85 13.35 0.49
N ARG A 104 -18.58 12.27 0.27
CA ARG A 104 -18.62 11.11 1.17
C ARG A 104 -18.03 9.92 0.45
N LYS A 105 -17.24 9.16 1.19
CA LYS A 105 -16.88 7.81 0.80
C LYS A 105 -18.08 6.91 1.06
N THR A 106 -18.57 6.23 0.04
CA THR A 106 -19.52 5.13 0.28
C THR A 106 -18.70 3.92 0.74
N LYS A 107 -19.08 3.31 1.85
CA LYS A 107 -18.59 1.96 2.16
C LYS A 107 -19.14 1.04 1.08
N GLY A 108 -18.24 0.56 0.21
CA GLY A 108 -18.54 -0.49 -0.76
C GLY A 108 -18.78 -1.81 -0.07
#